data_AF-A0A422MNM8-F1
#
_entry.id   AF-A0A422MNM8-F1
#
_cell.length_a   1.000
_cell.length_b   1.000
_cell.length_c   1.000
_cell.angle_alpha   90.00
_cell.angle_beta   90.00
_cell.angle_gamma   90.00
#
_symmetry.space_group_name_H-M   'P 1'
#
loop_
_entity.id
_entity.type
_entity.pdbx_description
1 polymer ?
#
loop_
_entity_poly.entity_id
_entity_poly.type
_entity_poly.pdbx_seq_one_letter_code
_entity_poly.pdbx_strand_id
1 'polypeptide(L)'
;MFWLTLCLRGSVTVEQVAAVVRAKLSGALSVQDTLLIDVRSTGEVAATGVIPTAVNIPLKLLEAALSDEVEEEEFAETFGAPKPQPGKTQVIFYCAQGLRSAVAAEVAEDLGFSGAKNFTGSFAAWQRYHGEPAKHAGSPPTQNP
;
A
#
# COMPACT_ATOMS: atom_id res chain seq x y z
N MET A 1 7.45 15.46 -20.58
CA MET A 1 7.37 16.33 -19.38
C MET A 1 6.05 16.10 -18.63
N PHE A 2 5.70 14.83 -18.42
CA PHE A 2 4.48 14.37 -17.73
C PHE A 2 4.79 13.52 -16.48
N TRP A 3 6.07 13.34 -16.17
CA TRP A 3 6.57 12.43 -15.13
C TRP A 3 6.71 13.07 -13.74
N LEU A 4 6.98 14.38 -13.64
CA LEU A 4 7.19 15.02 -12.32
C LEU A 4 5.90 15.37 -11.57
N THR A 5 4.75 15.44 -12.24
CA THR A 5 3.50 15.95 -11.63
C THR A 5 2.62 14.85 -11.03
N LEU A 6 2.79 13.59 -11.45
CA LEU A 6 1.97 12.46 -10.96
C LEU A 6 2.48 11.90 -9.62
N CYS A 7 3.80 11.95 -9.38
CA CYS A 7 4.43 11.42 -8.17
C CYS A 7 3.91 12.04 -6.85
N LEU A 8 3.37 13.26 -6.88
CA LEU A 8 2.94 13.98 -5.67
C LEU A 8 1.49 13.72 -5.26
N ARG A 9 0.62 13.18 -6.14
CA ARG A 9 -0.82 13.00 -5.84
C ARG A 9 -1.21 11.60 -5.34
N GLY A 10 -0.29 10.65 -5.40
CA GLY A 10 -0.50 9.25 -5.03
C GLY A 10 0.22 8.78 -3.76
N SER A 11 1.07 9.60 -3.13
CA SER A 11 1.84 9.14 -1.96
C SER A 11 0.99 9.06 -0.69
N VAL A 12 1.19 8.01 0.11
CA VAL A 12 0.68 7.90 1.49
C VAL A 12 1.83 7.70 2.48
N THR A 13 1.66 8.22 3.70
CA THR A 13 2.65 8.13 4.79
C THR A 13 2.41 6.92 5.69
N VAL A 14 3.37 6.63 6.58
CA VAL A 14 3.25 5.50 7.52
C VAL A 14 2.12 5.70 8.51
N GLU A 15 1.83 6.93 8.94
CA GLU A 15 0.74 7.25 9.85
C GLU A 15 -0.62 7.00 9.20
N GLN A 16 -0.76 7.34 7.92
CA GLN A 16 -1.97 7.09 7.13
C GLN A 16 -2.18 5.59 6.94
N VAL A 17 -1.14 4.84 6.58
CA VAL A 17 -1.21 3.38 6.46
C VAL A 17 -1.54 2.74 7.81
N ALA A 18 -0.91 3.18 8.90
CA ALA A 18 -1.22 2.68 10.24
C ALA A 18 -2.66 2.99 10.65
N ALA A 19 -3.22 4.14 10.25
CA ALA A 19 -4.62 4.45 10.47
C ALA A 19 -5.56 3.50 9.69
N VAL A 20 -5.25 3.21 8.42
CA VAL A 20 -5.99 2.23 7.61
C VAL A 20 -5.93 0.84 8.26
N VAL A 21 -4.74 0.38 8.65
CA VAL A 21 -4.56 -0.93 9.30
C VAL A 21 -5.35 -1.01 10.61
N ARG A 22 -5.27 0.00 11.48
CA ARG A 22 -6.05 0.04 12.73
C ARG A 22 -7.55 -0.01 12.46
N ALA A 23 -8.04 0.80 11.51
CA ALA A 23 -9.45 0.86 11.15
C ALA A 23 -9.95 -0.48 10.56
N LYS A 24 -9.13 -1.16 9.75
CA LYS A 24 -9.45 -2.50 9.24
C LYS A 24 -9.51 -3.54 10.35
N LEU A 25 -8.54 -3.54 11.25
CA LEU A 25 -8.51 -4.45 12.40
C LEU A 25 -9.67 -4.21 13.37
N SER A 26 -10.20 -2.99 13.45
CA SER A 26 -11.42 -2.69 14.23
C SER A 26 -12.72 -2.97 13.49
N GLY A 27 -12.68 -3.44 12.23
CA GLY A 27 -13.86 -3.72 11.42
C GLY A 27 -14.59 -2.48 10.91
N ALA A 28 -13.92 -1.34 10.75
CA ALA A 28 -14.54 -0.11 10.28
C ALA A 28 -14.90 -0.19 8.78
N LEU A 29 -16.17 0.07 8.47
CA LEU A 29 -16.69 0.01 7.08
C LEU A 29 -16.08 1.08 6.17
N SER A 30 -15.61 2.20 6.73
CA SER A 30 -15.00 3.30 5.96
C SER A 30 -13.72 2.93 5.21
N VAL A 31 -13.09 1.79 5.55
CA VAL A 31 -11.87 1.29 4.92
C VAL A 31 -12.05 -0.12 4.36
N GLN A 32 -13.30 -0.61 4.25
CA GLN A 32 -13.58 -1.96 3.74
C GLN A 32 -13.05 -2.11 2.30
N ASP A 33 -13.31 -1.10 1.46
CA ASP A 33 -12.94 -1.06 0.04
C ASP A 33 -11.51 -0.53 -0.20
N THR A 34 -10.64 -0.62 0.80
CA THR A 34 -9.22 -0.32 0.67
C THR A 34 -8.42 -1.62 0.68
N LEU A 35 -7.45 -1.79 -0.22
CA LEU A 35 -6.58 -2.96 -0.24
C LEU A 35 -5.12 -2.53 -0.13
N LEU A 36 -4.42 -3.05 0.87
CA LEU A 36 -2.99 -2.83 1.05
C LEU A 36 -2.24 -4.00 0.39
N ILE A 37 -1.39 -3.70 -0.59
CA ILE A 37 -0.74 -4.70 -1.44
C ILE A 37 0.79 -4.61 -1.25
N ASP A 38 1.38 -5.71 -0.79
CA ASP A 38 2.82 -5.89 -0.69
C ASP A 38 3.36 -6.44 -2.02
N VAL A 39 4.19 -5.66 -2.72
CA VAL A 39 4.77 -6.08 -4.00
C VAL A 39 6.18 -6.67 -3.89
N ARG A 40 6.63 -6.99 -2.67
CA ARG A 40 7.87 -7.73 -2.43
C ARG A 40 7.77 -9.18 -2.92
N SER A 41 8.92 -9.82 -3.05
CA SER A 41 8.95 -11.26 -3.32
C SER A 41 8.39 -12.06 -2.14
N THR A 42 7.85 -13.24 -2.41
CA THR A 42 7.37 -14.18 -1.39
C THR A 42 8.48 -14.56 -0.40
N GLY A 43 9.73 -14.64 -0.85
CA GLY A 43 10.89 -14.90 0.03
C GLY A 43 11.17 -13.78 1.03
N GLU A 44 11.08 -12.51 0.61
CA GLU A 44 11.18 -11.35 1.52
C GLU A 44 10.06 -11.37 2.57
N VAL A 45 8.82 -11.66 2.13
CA VAL A 45 7.65 -11.73 3.01
C VAL A 45 7.78 -12.89 4.00
N ALA A 46 8.19 -14.07 3.55
CA ALA A 46 8.42 -15.23 4.42
C ALA A 46 9.49 -14.95 5.50
N ALA A 47 10.53 -14.19 5.16
CA ALA A 47 11.62 -13.88 6.08
C ALA A 47 11.29 -12.77 7.10
N THR A 48 10.46 -11.80 6.72
CA THR A 48 10.29 -10.56 7.51
C THR A 48 8.86 -10.29 7.95
N GLY A 49 7.92 -11.11 7.50
CA GLY A 49 6.49 -10.88 7.69
C GLY A 49 5.94 -9.83 6.73
N VAL A 50 4.70 -9.44 7.01
CA VAL A 50 3.86 -8.56 6.19
C VAL A 50 3.20 -7.51 7.08
N ILE A 51 2.86 -6.34 6.54
CA ILE A 51 2.01 -5.39 7.25
C ILE A 51 0.64 -6.05 7.50
N PRO A 52 0.06 -5.96 8.71
CA PRO A 52 -1.24 -6.57 8.98
C PRO A 52 -2.30 -6.11 7.97
N THR A 53 -3.23 -7.01 7.62
CA THR A 53 -4.30 -6.80 6.62
C THR A 53 -3.85 -6.68 5.15
N ALA A 54 -2.54 -6.70 4.88
CA ALA A 54 -2.03 -6.65 3.51
C ALA A 54 -2.02 -8.02 2.83
N VAL A 55 -2.07 -7.98 1.51
CA VAL A 55 -1.96 -9.15 0.62
C VAL A 55 -0.64 -9.05 -0.14
N ASN A 56 0.09 -10.15 -0.28
CA ASN A 56 1.33 -10.16 -1.08
C ASN A 56 1.03 -10.53 -2.54
N ILE A 57 1.27 -9.58 -3.44
CA ILE A 57 1.22 -9.78 -4.89
C ILE A 57 2.55 -9.31 -5.44
N PRO A 58 3.55 -10.20 -5.62
CA PRO A 58 4.88 -9.81 -6.08
C PRO A 58 4.80 -8.98 -7.36
N LEU A 59 5.62 -7.92 -7.48
CA LEU A 59 5.54 -6.97 -8.60
C LEU A 59 5.52 -7.65 -9.98
N LYS A 60 6.26 -8.77 -10.14
CA LYS A 60 6.32 -9.53 -11.40
C LYS A 60 5.00 -10.18 -11.81
N LEU A 61 4.11 -10.43 -10.86
CA LEU A 61 2.80 -11.04 -11.07
C LEU A 61 1.68 -9.99 -11.07
N LEU A 62 1.98 -8.75 -10.68
CA LEU A 62 0.97 -7.74 -10.39
C LEU A 62 0.09 -7.41 -11.59
N GLU A 63 0.71 -7.19 -12.76
CA GLU A 63 -0.02 -6.82 -13.97
C GLU A 63 -1.01 -7.91 -14.39
N ALA A 64 -0.55 -9.17 -14.45
CA ALA A 64 -1.40 -10.31 -14.75
C ALA A 64 -2.50 -10.49 -13.69
N ALA A 65 -2.16 -10.42 -12.40
CA ALA A 65 -3.11 -10.59 -11.30
C ALA A 65 -4.23 -9.53 -11.28
N LEU A 66 -3.92 -8.30 -11.70
CA LEU A 66 -4.87 -7.20 -11.75
C LEU A 66 -5.60 -7.07 -13.10
N SER A 67 -5.18 -7.83 -14.12
CA SER A 67 -5.81 -7.81 -15.44
C SER A 67 -7.22 -8.40 -15.41
N ASP A 68 -8.04 -8.06 -16.40
CA ASP A 68 -9.39 -8.61 -16.57
C ASP A 68 -9.39 -10.09 -16.97
N GLU A 69 -8.24 -10.68 -17.29
CA GLU A 69 -8.12 -12.10 -17.68
C GLU A 69 -8.19 -13.06 -16.49
N VAL A 70 -7.87 -12.58 -15.28
CA VAL A 70 -7.92 -13.39 -14.05
C VAL A 70 -9.30 -13.28 -13.42
N GLU A 71 -10.02 -14.39 -13.26
CA GLU A 71 -11.34 -14.38 -12.63
C GLU A 71 -11.24 -14.10 -11.11
N GLU A 72 -12.34 -13.63 -10.51
CA GLU A 72 -12.36 -13.25 -9.09
C GLU A 72 -12.06 -14.45 -8.17
N GLU A 73 -12.61 -15.62 -8.49
CA GLU A 73 -12.38 -16.86 -7.75
C GLU A 73 -10.92 -17.29 -7.83
N GLU A 74 -10.29 -17.25 -9.01
CA GLU A 74 -8.88 -17.61 -9.19
C GLU A 74 -7.96 -16.66 -8.41
N PHE A 75 -8.26 -15.36 -8.43
CA PHE A 75 -7.54 -14.38 -7.65
C PHE A 75 -7.67 -14.67 -6.15
N ALA A 76 -8.89 -14.94 -5.67
CA ALA A 76 -9.16 -15.22 -4.26
C ALA A 76 -8.48 -16.50 -3.77
N GLU A 77 -8.46 -17.56 -4.59
CA GLU A 77 -7.73 -18.80 -4.30
C GLU A 77 -6.21 -18.58 -4.24
N THR A 78 -5.67 -17.76 -5.15
CA THR A 78 -4.23 -17.51 -5.25
C THR A 78 -3.70 -16.59 -4.15
N PHE A 79 -4.41 -15.51 -3.87
CA PHE A 79 -3.93 -14.44 -2.99
C PHE A 79 -4.66 -14.37 -1.64
N GLY A 80 -5.71 -15.16 -1.45
CA GLY A 80 -6.45 -15.23 -0.19
C GLY A 80 -7.27 -13.97 0.13
N ALA A 81 -7.61 -13.18 -0.90
CA ALA A 81 -8.38 -11.94 -0.75
C ALA A 81 -9.26 -11.69 -1.99
N PRO A 82 -10.38 -10.95 -1.84
CA PRO A 82 -11.20 -10.56 -2.99
C PRO A 82 -10.39 -9.78 -4.03
N LYS A 83 -10.68 -10.02 -5.31
CA LYS A 83 -10.04 -9.29 -6.40
C LYS A 83 -10.40 -7.80 -6.29
N PRO A 84 -9.42 -6.88 -6.27
CA PRO A 84 -9.73 -5.46 -6.25
C PRO A 84 -10.40 -5.05 -7.57
N GLN A 85 -11.38 -4.17 -7.49
CA GLN A 85 -12.18 -3.75 -8.64
C GLN A 85 -11.86 -2.28 -9.00
N PRO A 86 -11.49 -1.97 -10.26
CA PRO A 86 -11.27 -0.60 -10.73
C PRO A 86 -12.47 0.31 -10.40
N GLY A 87 -12.19 1.53 -9.90
CA GLY A 87 -13.21 2.51 -9.53
C GLY A 87 -14.01 2.20 -8.25
N LYS A 88 -13.83 1.02 -7.64
CA LYS A 88 -14.45 0.65 -6.35
C LYS A 88 -13.41 0.50 -5.24
N THR A 89 -12.35 -0.25 -5.52
CA THR A 89 -11.32 -0.57 -4.52
C THR A 89 -10.17 0.43 -4.58
N GLN A 90 -9.90 1.11 -3.47
CA GLN A 90 -8.69 1.92 -3.31
C GLN A 90 -7.50 1.00 -3.04
N VAL A 91 -6.57 0.90 -3.99
CA VAL A 91 -5.34 0.14 -3.82
C VAL A 91 -4.21 1.01 -3.25
N ILE A 92 -3.46 0.47 -2.29
CA ILE A 92 -2.27 1.08 -1.69
C ILE A 92 -1.12 0.08 -1.81
N PHE A 93 -0.07 0.44 -2.53
CA PHE A 93 1.09 -0.43 -2.76
C PHE A 93 2.24 -0.08 -1.82
N TYR A 94 2.95 -1.10 -1.35
CA TYR A 94 4.21 -0.94 -0.65
C TYR A 94 5.21 -2.04 -1.03
N CYS A 95 6.49 -1.76 -0.86
CA CYS A 95 7.55 -2.76 -1.02
C CYS A 95 8.55 -2.71 0.14
N ALA A 96 9.85 -2.92 -0.11
CA ALA A 96 10.87 -2.73 0.94
C ALA A 96 11.07 -1.24 1.30
N GLN A 97 11.20 -0.36 0.31
CA GLN A 97 11.60 1.05 0.52
C GLN A 97 10.85 2.10 -0.32
N GLY A 98 9.84 1.71 -1.11
CA GLY A 98 9.00 2.64 -1.87
C GLY A 98 9.23 2.67 -3.39
N LEU A 99 10.32 2.08 -3.90
CA LEU A 99 10.65 2.15 -5.33
C LEU A 99 9.77 1.22 -6.19
N ARG A 100 9.70 -0.07 -5.83
CA ARG A 100 8.86 -1.05 -6.56
C ARG A 100 7.37 -0.73 -6.44
N SER A 101 6.95 -0.14 -5.33
CA SER A 101 5.55 0.25 -5.12
C SER A 101 5.16 1.51 -5.89
N ALA A 102 6.11 2.38 -6.25
CA ALA A 102 5.85 3.45 -7.21
C ALA A 102 5.53 2.87 -8.60
N VAL A 103 6.32 1.91 -9.06
CA VAL A 103 6.06 1.18 -10.33
C VAL A 103 4.73 0.42 -10.27
N ALA A 104 4.43 -0.25 -9.15
CA ALA A 104 3.16 -0.94 -8.96
C ALA A 104 1.95 -0.01 -9.07
N ALA A 105 2.05 1.20 -8.51
CA ALA A 105 0.97 2.19 -8.60
C ALA A 105 0.76 2.65 -10.05
N GLU A 106 1.84 2.85 -10.83
CA GLU A 106 1.75 3.19 -12.26
C GLU A 106 1.09 2.07 -13.07
N VAL A 107 1.54 0.81 -12.88
CA VAL A 107 0.92 -0.36 -13.52
C VAL A 107 -0.57 -0.46 -13.19
N ALA A 108 -0.95 -0.20 -11.94
CA ALA A 108 -2.36 -0.24 -11.55
C ALA A 108 -3.18 0.90 -12.18
N GLU A 109 -2.63 2.11 -12.29
CA GLU A 109 -3.28 3.23 -12.99
C GLU A 109 -3.53 2.89 -14.46
N ASP A 110 -2.56 2.27 -15.14
CA ASP A 110 -2.69 1.82 -16.53
C ASP A 110 -3.79 0.76 -16.72
N LEU A 111 -4.03 -0.06 -15.68
CA LEU A 111 -5.13 -1.03 -15.61
C LEU A 111 -6.46 -0.43 -15.11
N GLY A 112 -6.55 0.90 -14.97
CA GLY A 112 -7.78 1.59 -14.61
C GLY A 112 -8.05 1.73 -13.11
N PHE A 113 -7.12 1.34 -12.24
CA PHE A 113 -7.19 1.62 -10.79
C PHE A 113 -6.83 3.08 -10.51
N SER A 114 -7.69 3.99 -10.96
CA SER A 114 -7.49 5.43 -10.79
C SER A 114 -7.32 5.81 -9.32
N GLY A 115 -6.27 6.58 -9.04
CA GLY A 115 -5.93 7.01 -7.68
C GLY A 115 -5.15 5.97 -6.87
N ALA A 116 -4.51 4.99 -7.52
CA ALA A 116 -3.62 4.04 -6.88
C ALA A 116 -2.57 4.78 -6.02
N LYS A 117 -2.36 4.30 -4.80
CA LYS A 117 -1.46 4.96 -3.84
C LYS A 117 -0.14 4.22 -3.70
N ASN A 118 0.93 4.96 -3.53
CA ASN A 118 2.26 4.46 -3.16
C ASN A 118 2.53 4.81 -1.69
N PHE A 119 2.71 3.80 -0.83
CA PHE A 119 3.23 4.00 0.52
C PHE A 119 4.75 4.25 0.47
N THR A 120 5.10 5.53 0.55
CA THR A 120 6.51 5.98 0.54
C THR A 120 7.25 5.55 1.80
N GLY A 121 8.49 5.09 1.63
CA GLY A 121 9.27 4.45 2.71
C GLY A 121 8.87 3.00 3.00
N SER A 122 7.64 2.60 2.65
CA SER A 122 7.11 1.23 2.65
C SER A 122 7.44 0.42 3.92
N PHE A 123 7.79 -0.87 3.79
CA PHE A 123 8.01 -1.77 4.92
C PHE A 123 9.11 -1.28 5.86
N ALA A 124 10.17 -0.66 5.34
CA ALA A 124 11.22 -0.09 6.18
C ALA A 124 10.70 1.07 7.05
N ALA A 125 9.80 1.91 6.54
CA ALA A 125 9.14 2.94 7.35
C ALA A 125 8.18 2.33 8.38
N TRP A 126 7.42 1.30 7.99
CA TRP A 126 6.54 0.56 8.90
C TRP A 126 7.30 -0.05 10.09
N GLN A 127 8.41 -0.73 9.83
CA GLN A 127 9.25 -1.34 10.86
C GLN A 127 9.82 -0.30 11.83
N ARG A 128 10.28 0.85 11.32
CA ARG A 128 10.77 1.95 12.16
C ARG A 128 9.67 2.52 13.04
N TYR A 129 8.48 2.74 12.46
CA TYR A 129 7.33 3.30 13.17
C TYR A 129 6.85 2.43 14.34
N HIS A 130 6.94 1.10 14.21
CA HIS A 130 6.58 0.15 15.28
C HIS A 130 7.75 -0.33 16.13
N GLY A 131 9.00 -0.09 15.71
CA GLY A 131 10.22 -0.49 16.42
C GLY A 131 10.84 0.60 17.30
N GLU A 132 10.54 1.88 17.06
CA GLU A 132 10.98 2.98 17.93
C GLU A 132 9.83 3.48 18.82
N PRO A 133 10.04 3.68 20.14
CA PRO A 133 9.10 4.47 20.94
C PRO A 133 9.07 5.88 20.35
N ALA A 134 7.87 6.41 20.11
CA ALA A 134 7.63 7.69 19.46
C ALA A 134 8.47 8.82 20.09
N LYS A 135 9.61 9.15 19.47
CA LYS A 135 10.44 10.26 19.88
C LYS A 135 9.93 11.55 19.21
N HIS A 136 9.09 12.26 19.96
CA HIS A 136 8.78 13.69 19.83
C HIS A 136 8.40 14.21 18.44
N ALA A 137 7.12 14.09 18.10
CA ALA A 137 6.48 15.04 17.18
C ALA A 137 5.95 16.23 18.01
N GLY A 138 6.67 17.35 18.00
CA GLY A 138 6.14 18.67 18.40
C GLY A 138 6.86 19.35 19.56
N SER A 139 7.94 20.06 19.30
CA SER A 139 8.19 21.30 20.05
C SER A 139 7.28 22.39 19.44
N PRO A 140 6.43 23.09 20.22
CA PRO A 140 5.68 24.23 19.70
C PRO A 140 6.65 25.34 19.27
N PRO A 141 6.30 26.16 18.26
CA PRO A 141 7.09 27.35 17.96
C PRO A 141 7.08 28.27 19.18
N THR A 142 8.26 28.55 19.72
CA THR A 142 8.45 29.59 20.74
C THR A 142 8.05 30.92 20.15
N GLN A 143 6.91 31.47 20.58
CA GLN A 143 6.61 32.88 20.38
C GLN A 143 7.47 33.66 21.38
N ASN A 144 8.47 34.37 20.88
CA ASN A 144 9.17 35.38 21.68
C ASN A 144 8.37 36.68 21.67
N PRO A 145 8.21 37.37 22.81
CA PRO A 145 7.81 38.76 22.85
C PRO A 145 8.90 39.69 22.30
#